data_AF-A6J096-F1
#
_entry.id   AF-A6J096-F1
#
_cell.length_a   1.000
_cell.length_b   1.000
_cell.length_c   1.000
_cell.angle_alpha   90.00
_cell.angle_beta   90.00
_cell.angle_gamma   90.00
#
_symmetry.space_group_name_H-M   'P 1'
#
loop_
_entity.id
_entity.type
_entity.pdbx_description
1 polymer ?
#
loop_
_entity_poly.entity_id
_entity_poly.type
_entity_poly.pdbx_seq_one_letter_code
_entity_poly.pdbx_strand_id
1 'polypeptide(L)'
;MNAAAGCRQGNVSSHPIQPTWVPFSATVSSEEKLAFSLRLMEEDWNTEKSSPTFHLGEVAHLQAEVQTGSHLPLQLFVDHCVATPSPLPGQNSSPHHFIVDSHGCLVDGLSESFSAFQVPRPRPETLQFTVDVFHFANSSRNTVYITCHLKVAPANQIPDKLNKACSFNKTSQSWSPVEGDADICDCCSNGNCSNSSSSEFETHEPAQWSTLVSRNRRHVTDEADVTVGPLIFLGKANDQAVEGWTSSAQTSVALGLGLATVAFLTLAAIVLGVTRMCHTSSYLVSLPQ
;
A
#
# COMPACT_ATOMS: atom_id res chain seq x y z
N MET A 1 2.96 58.83 -62.58
CA MET A 1 3.84 59.88 -62.05
C MET A 1 4.82 59.21 -61.11
N ASN A 2 6.06 58.99 -61.55
CA ASN A 2 7.12 58.40 -60.72
C ASN A 2 7.96 59.54 -60.16
N ALA A 3 7.98 59.71 -58.83
CA ALA A 3 8.87 60.64 -58.16
C ALA A 3 10.03 59.85 -57.55
N ALA A 4 11.23 60.03 -58.12
CA ALA A 4 12.47 59.49 -57.59
C ALA A 4 12.90 60.30 -56.35
N ALA A 5 12.98 59.64 -55.19
CA ALA A 5 13.59 60.22 -54.00
C ALA A 5 15.11 59.95 -54.04
N GLY A 6 15.90 61.00 -54.21
CA GLY A 6 17.36 60.94 -54.18
C GLY A 6 17.89 60.80 -52.75
N CYS A 7 18.75 59.80 -52.51
CA CYS A 7 19.49 59.67 -51.27
C CYS A 7 20.67 60.65 -51.25
N ARG A 8 20.73 61.51 -50.22
CA ARG A 8 21.93 62.29 -49.89
C ARG A 8 22.85 61.44 -49.01
N GLN A 9 24.04 61.12 -49.52
CA GLN A 9 25.09 60.43 -48.77
C GLN A 9 25.73 61.39 -47.77
N GLY A 10 25.22 61.43 -46.53
CA GLY A 10 25.89 62.07 -45.41
C GLY A 10 26.85 61.08 -44.74
N ASN A 11 28.13 61.46 -44.59
CA ASN A 11 29.11 60.67 -43.85
C ASN A 11 28.80 60.74 -42.34
N VAL A 12 28.15 59.71 -41.80
CA VAL A 12 27.87 59.59 -40.37
C VAL A 12 28.89 58.64 -39.77
N SER A 13 29.67 59.09 -38.79
CA SER A 13 30.59 58.23 -38.05
C SER A 13 29.82 57.11 -37.35
N SER A 14 30.11 55.85 -37.68
CA SER A 14 29.49 54.68 -37.08
C SER A 14 30.12 54.35 -35.72
N HIS A 15 29.66 55.01 -34.66
CA HIS A 15 29.89 54.52 -33.30
C HIS A 15 28.68 53.67 -32.89
N PRO A 16 28.85 52.39 -32.53
CA PRO A 16 27.75 51.54 -32.09
C PRO A 16 27.11 52.12 -30.82
N ILE A 17 25.84 52.49 -30.90
CA ILE A 17 25.05 52.84 -29.72
C ILE A 17 24.67 51.53 -29.05
N GLN A 18 25.27 51.24 -27.90
CA GLN A 18 24.85 50.10 -27.07
C GLN A 18 23.46 50.40 -26.50
N PRO A 19 22.43 49.57 -26.78
CA PRO A 19 21.14 49.74 -26.13
C PRO A 19 21.29 49.45 -24.64
N THR A 20 21.02 50.44 -23.79
CA THR A 20 20.98 50.30 -22.32
C THR A 20 19.68 49.68 -21.81
N TRP A 21 18.75 49.34 -22.70
CA TRP A 21 17.49 48.71 -22.35
C TRP A 21 17.65 47.20 -22.24
N VAL A 22 17.54 46.68 -21.03
CA VAL A 22 17.36 45.25 -20.78
C VAL A 22 15.87 44.95 -21.03
N PRO A 23 15.50 44.16 -22.05
CA PRO A 23 14.11 43.77 -22.24
C PRO A 23 13.67 42.99 -21.00
N PHE A 24 12.53 43.34 -20.41
CA PHE A 24 11.88 42.48 -19.43
C PHE A 24 11.39 41.23 -20.15
N SER A 25 12.23 40.21 -20.25
CA SER A 25 11.84 38.87 -20.66
C SER A 25 11.23 38.17 -19.44
N ALA A 26 9.96 38.41 -19.17
CA ALA A 26 9.21 37.55 -18.26
C ALA A 26 8.91 36.25 -19.00
N THR A 27 9.78 35.24 -18.86
CA THR A 27 9.40 33.86 -19.18
C THR A 27 8.32 33.44 -18.18
N VAL A 28 7.06 33.51 -18.60
CA VAL A 28 5.96 32.86 -17.87
C VAL A 28 6.19 31.36 -18.01
N SER A 29 6.85 30.77 -17.00
CA SER A 29 6.95 29.32 -16.86
C SER A 29 5.62 28.81 -16.31
N SER A 30 4.74 28.33 -17.19
CA SER A 30 3.62 27.51 -16.74
C SER A 30 4.13 26.09 -16.55
N GLU A 31 4.23 25.64 -15.30
CA GLU A 31 4.43 24.22 -14.99
C GLU A 31 3.15 23.47 -15.42
N GLU A 32 3.27 22.54 -16.35
CA GLU A 32 2.17 21.63 -16.70
C GLU A 32 2.25 20.45 -15.71
N LYS A 33 1.20 20.26 -14.90
CA LYS A 33 1.16 19.22 -13.87
C LYS A 33 0.36 18.02 -14.35
N LEU A 34 0.98 16.84 -14.39
CA LEU A 34 0.28 15.58 -14.62
C LEU A 34 -0.69 15.29 -13.47
N ALA A 35 -1.89 14.80 -13.81
CA ALA A 35 -2.88 14.45 -12.81
C ALA A 35 -2.78 12.97 -12.47
N PHE A 36 -2.14 12.69 -11.33
CA PHE A 36 -2.01 11.36 -10.75
C PHE A 36 -3.20 11.03 -9.86
N SER A 37 -3.59 9.76 -9.84
CA SER A 37 -4.64 9.25 -8.97
C SER A 37 -4.34 7.83 -8.52
N LEU A 38 -4.79 7.50 -7.31
CA LEU A 38 -4.82 6.14 -6.78
C LEU A 38 -6.24 5.86 -6.34
N ARG A 39 -6.86 4.85 -6.96
CA ARG A 39 -8.26 4.48 -6.71
C ARG A 39 -8.35 3.10 -6.12
N LEU A 40 -9.35 2.93 -5.25
CA LEU A 40 -9.74 1.63 -4.74
C LEU A 40 -10.80 1.04 -5.68
N MET A 41 -10.54 -0.11 -6.26
CA MET A 41 -11.39 -0.75 -7.27
C MET A 41 -12.16 -1.93 -6.66
N GLU A 42 -13.24 -2.34 -7.33
CA GLU A 42 -13.82 -3.66 -7.10
C GLU A 42 -12.92 -4.76 -7.69
N GLU A 43 -13.16 -6.02 -7.31
CA GLU A 43 -12.38 -7.19 -7.74
C GLU A 43 -12.31 -7.36 -9.26
N ASP A 44 -13.32 -6.89 -9.98
CA ASP A 44 -13.41 -6.97 -11.44
C ASP A 44 -12.66 -5.85 -12.18
N TRP A 45 -12.05 -4.91 -11.45
CA TRP A 45 -11.32 -3.74 -11.97
C TRP A 45 -12.14 -2.78 -12.85
N ASN A 46 -13.46 -2.95 -12.94
CA ASN A 46 -14.29 -2.15 -13.84
C ASN A 46 -14.78 -0.86 -13.20
N THR A 47 -14.99 -0.90 -11.87
CA THR A 47 -15.60 0.19 -11.13
C THR A 47 -14.81 0.52 -9.88
N GLU A 48 -14.83 1.80 -9.51
CA GLU A 48 -14.30 2.23 -8.23
C GLU A 48 -15.18 1.70 -7.11
N LYS A 49 -14.53 1.17 -6.07
CA LYS A 49 -15.21 0.60 -4.91
C LYS A 49 -15.99 1.68 -4.18
N SER A 50 -17.29 1.46 -4.04
CA SER A 50 -18.20 2.44 -3.45
C SER A 50 -18.05 2.59 -1.93
N SER A 51 -17.69 1.51 -1.24
CA SER A 51 -17.49 1.49 0.21
C SER A 51 -16.07 1.04 0.56
N PRO A 52 -15.29 1.82 1.32
CA PRO A 52 -13.92 1.46 1.65
C PRO A 52 -13.83 0.48 2.84
N THR A 53 -14.85 -0.35 3.05
CA THR A 53 -14.95 -1.29 4.18
C THR A 53 -14.45 -2.67 3.80
N PHE A 54 -13.71 -3.30 4.72
CA PHE A 54 -13.08 -4.59 4.50
C PHE A 54 -13.23 -5.54 5.68
N HIS A 55 -13.32 -6.84 5.40
CA HIS A 55 -13.26 -7.92 6.38
C HIS A 55 -11.88 -8.58 6.43
N LEU A 56 -11.66 -9.40 7.47
CA LEU A 56 -10.39 -10.14 7.60
C LEU A 56 -10.21 -11.11 6.44
N GLY A 57 -9.06 -11.03 5.78
CA GLY A 57 -8.72 -11.88 4.63
C GLY A 57 -9.21 -11.35 3.28
N GLU A 58 -9.85 -10.18 3.25
CA GLU A 58 -10.15 -9.50 1.99
C GLU A 58 -8.92 -8.78 1.42
N VAL A 59 -8.99 -8.53 0.11
CA VAL A 59 -7.92 -7.93 -0.67
C VAL A 59 -8.38 -6.58 -1.22
N ALA A 60 -7.56 -5.55 -1.02
CA ALA A 60 -7.77 -4.24 -1.62
C ALA A 60 -7.19 -4.24 -3.05
N HIS A 61 -8.02 -3.86 -4.02
CA HIS A 61 -7.63 -3.73 -5.42
C HIS A 61 -7.29 -2.27 -5.68
N LEU A 62 -6.01 -1.95 -5.88
CA LEU A 62 -5.54 -0.57 -6.06
C LEU A 62 -5.15 -0.32 -7.51
N GLN A 63 -5.70 0.75 -8.08
CA GLN A 63 -5.37 1.20 -9.42
C GLN A 63 -4.73 2.58 -9.37
N ALA A 64 -3.45 2.64 -9.72
CA ALA A 64 -2.76 3.89 -10.00
C ALA A 64 -2.99 4.29 -11.46
N GLU A 65 -3.28 5.56 -11.71
CA GLU A 65 -3.48 6.11 -13.06
C GLU A 65 -2.92 7.53 -13.16
N VAL A 66 -2.39 7.87 -14.33
CA VAL A 66 -2.00 9.23 -14.69
C VAL A 66 -2.78 9.71 -15.92
N GLN A 67 -3.35 10.90 -15.84
CA GLN A 67 -3.95 11.55 -17.00
C GLN A 67 -2.86 12.32 -17.76
N THR A 68 -2.50 11.81 -18.93
CA THR A 68 -1.41 12.34 -19.77
C THR A 68 -1.88 13.44 -20.74
N GLY A 69 -3.19 13.61 -20.95
CA GLY A 69 -3.72 14.68 -21.80
C GLY A 69 -3.11 14.67 -23.21
N SER A 70 -2.43 15.75 -23.60
CA SER A 70 -1.73 15.88 -24.88
C SER A 70 -0.22 15.59 -24.79
N HIS A 71 0.26 15.03 -23.67
CA HIS A 71 1.65 14.62 -23.54
C HIS A 71 1.95 13.39 -24.40
N LEU A 72 3.24 13.11 -24.62
CA LEU A 72 3.69 11.86 -25.25
C LEU A 72 3.20 10.66 -24.43
N PRO A 73 3.09 9.45 -25.00
CA PRO A 73 2.74 8.25 -24.24
C PRO A 73 3.67 8.06 -23.04
N LEU A 74 3.09 7.95 -21.85
CA LEU A 74 3.81 7.81 -20.59
C LEU A 74 3.44 6.50 -19.93
N GLN A 75 4.42 5.86 -19.32
CA GLN A 75 4.25 4.65 -18.54
C GLN A 75 4.35 4.98 -17.06
N LEU A 76 3.34 4.55 -16.31
CA LEU A 76 3.19 4.81 -14.89
C LEU A 76 3.91 3.74 -14.06
N PHE A 77 4.69 4.20 -13.08
CA PHE A 77 5.33 3.37 -12.07
C PHE A 77 4.90 3.82 -10.67
N VAL A 78 4.85 2.84 -9.76
CA VAL A 78 4.67 3.08 -8.33
C VAL A 78 6.05 2.93 -7.70
N ASP A 79 6.62 4.03 -7.22
CA ASP A 79 7.98 4.04 -6.69
C ASP A 79 8.04 3.40 -5.29
N HIS A 80 7.17 3.87 -4.40
CA HIS A 80 6.96 3.31 -3.07
C HIS A 80 5.55 3.62 -2.57
N CYS A 81 5.04 2.81 -1.65
CA CYS A 81 3.76 2.97 -0.99
C CYS A 81 3.90 2.69 0.51
N VAL A 82 3.41 3.59 1.34
CA VAL A 82 3.44 3.48 2.79
C VAL A 82 2.02 3.53 3.34
N ALA A 83 1.68 2.51 4.12
CA ALA A 83 0.44 2.46 4.87
C ALA A 83 0.63 3.02 6.27
N THR A 84 -0.34 3.80 6.75
CA THR A 84 -0.34 4.43 8.06
C THR A 84 -1.75 4.49 8.66
N PRO A 85 -1.90 4.60 9.99
CA PRO A 85 -3.22 4.67 10.63
C PRO A 85 -3.92 6.04 10.47
N SER A 86 -3.25 7.04 9.89
CA SER A 86 -3.74 8.42 9.76
C SER A 86 -3.25 9.06 8.45
N PRO A 87 -3.98 10.00 7.84
CA PRO A 87 -3.70 10.51 6.48
C PRO A 87 -2.46 11.41 6.36
N LEU A 88 -1.92 11.93 7.47
CA LEU A 88 -0.76 12.83 7.51
C LEU A 88 0.30 12.28 8.48
N PRO A 89 0.92 11.14 8.16
CA PRO A 89 2.05 10.68 8.95
C PRO A 89 3.19 11.71 8.79
N GLY A 90 3.69 12.25 9.90
CA GLY A 90 5.01 12.86 9.86
C GLY A 90 6.01 11.83 9.33
N GLN A 91 7.10 12.25 8.69
CA GLN A 91 8.06 11.33 8.03
C GLN A 91 8.62 10.22 8.94
N ASN A 92 8.49 10.37 10.27
CA ASN A 92 8.86 9.40 11.29
C ASN A 92 7.70 8.98 12.21
N SER A 93 6.44 9.18 11.84
CA SER A 93 5.33 8.74 12.68
C SER A 93 5.23 7.22 12.66
N SER A 94 5.28 6.61 13.83
CA SER A 94 4.99 5.20 14.04
C SER A 94 3.52 5.04 14.45
N PRO A 95 2.85 3.94 14.03
CA PRO A 95 3.32 2.87 13.15
C PRO A 95 3.16 3.19 11.65
N HIS A 96 4.03 2.62 10.80
CA HIS A 96 3.91 2.60 9.34
C HIS A 96 4.30 1.22 8.78
N HIS A 97 3.83 0.90 7.58
CA HIS A 97 4.12 -0.36 6.88
C HIS A 97 4.41 -0.10 5.40
N PHE A 98 5.52 -0.63 4.89
CA PHE A 98 5.89 -0.48 3.47
C PHE A 98 5.19 -1.56 2.64
N ILE A 99 4.42 -1.13 1.65
CA ILE A 99 3.74 -2.04 0.71
C ILE A 99 4.60 -2.22 -0.53
N VAL A 100 5.03 -1.09 -1.10
CA VAL A 100 5.98 -1.00 -2.21
C VAL A 100 7.16 -0.19 -1.72
N ASP A 101 8.37 -0.63 -2.03
CA ASP A 101 9.60 0.08 -1.68
C ASP A 101 10.68 -0.17 -2.76
N SER A 102 11.84 0.46 -2.64
CA SER A 102 13.00 0.21 -3.52
C SER A 102 12.70 0.37 -5.02
N HIS A 103 12.00 1.45 -5.38
CA HIS A 103 11.65 1.80 -6.76
C HIS A 103 10.77 0.72 -7.44
N GLY A 104 9.67 0.33 -6.80
CA GLY A 104 8.68 -0.58 -7.39
C GLY A 104 8.80 -2.06 -7.02
N CYS A 105 9.49 -2.41 -5.93
CA CYS A 105 9.45 -3.75 -5.35
C CYS A 105 8.24 -3.87 -4.40
N LEU A 106 7.25 -4.71 -4.71
CA LEU A 106 6.10 -4.96 -3.83
C LEU A 106 6.51 -5.88 -2.68
N VAL A 107 7.14 -5.29 -1.67
CA VAL A 107 7.72 -5.98 -0.51
C VAL A 107 6.69 -6.61 0.42
N ASP A 108 5.44 -6.15 0.39
CA ASP A 108 4.38 -6.75 1.20
C ASP A 108 4.22 -8.25 0.91
N GLY A 109 4.30 -8.65 -0.37
CA GLY A 109 4.19 -10.04 -0.81
C GLY A 109 5.30 -11.00 -0.32
N LEU A 110 6.37 -10.46 0.31
CA LEU A 110 7.37 -11.28 1.02
C LEU A 110 6.86 -11.80 2.37
N SER A 111 5.88 -11.10 2.96
CA SER A 111 5.29 -11.46 4.24
C SER A 111 4.30 -12.62 4.10
N GLU A 112 3.39 -12.80 5.05
CA GLU A 112 2.31 -13.78 4.93
C GLU A 112 1.23 -13.37 3.90
N SER A 113 1.30 -12.17 3.31
CA SER A 113 0.33 -11.70 2.31
C SER A 113 0.57 -12.21 0.88
N PHE A 114 -0.44 -12.14 0.03
CA PHE A 114 -0.39 -12.48 -1.40
C PHE A 114 -0.45 -11.24 -2.31
N SER A 115 -0.08 -10.09 -1.78
CA SER A 115 -0.04 -8.82 -2.50
C SER A 115 0.89 -8.88 -3.70
N ALA A 116 0.39 -8.47 -4.88
CA ALA A 116 1.11 -8.57 -6.14
C ALA A 116 0.63 -7.49 -7.14
N PHE A 117 1.50 -7.11 -8.08
CA PHE A 117 1.09 -6.36 -9.26
C PHE A 117 0.32 -7.26 -10.22
N GLN A 118 -0.72 -6.71 -10.84
CA GLN A 118 -1.50 -7.39 -11.86
C GLN A 118 -0.72 -7.48 -13.17
N VAL A 119 -0.69 -8.68 -13.75
CA VAL A 119 -0.10 -8.96 -15.06
C VAL A 119 -1.18 -9.56 -15.96
N PRO A 120 -1.31 -9.12 -17.23
CA PRO A 120 -0.57 -8.02 -17.87
C PRO A 120 -1.08 -6.64 -17.44
N ARG A 121 -0.26 -5.61 -17.67
CA ARG A 121 -0.66 -4.20 -17.52
C ARG A 121 -1.81 -3.86 -18.48
N PRO A 122 -2.88 -3.17 -18.02
CA PRO A 122 -3.99 -2.79 -18.91
C PRO A 122 -3.62 -1.73 -19.96
N ARG A 123 -2.88 -0.68 -19.55
CA ARG A 123 -2.42 0.44 -20.38
C ARG A 123 -1.13 1.03 -19.78
N PRO A 124 -0.21 1.62 -20.56
CA PRO A 124 1.01 2.25 -20.03
C PRO A 124 0.75 3.19 -18.86
N GLU A 125 -0.31 4.00 -18.95
CA GLU A 125 -0.69 5.01 -17.95
C GLU A 125 -1.40 4.43 -16.71
N THR A 126 -1.60 3.11 -16.64
CA THR A 126 -2.35 2.43 -15.57
C THR A 126 -1.55 1.30 -14.97
N LEU A 127 -1.42 1.26 -13.65
CA LEU A 127 -0.81 0.14 -12.93
C LEU A 127 -1.77 -0.36 -11.84
N GLN A 128 -2.05 -1.66 -11.87
CA GLN A 128 -2.98 -2.33 -10.95
C GLN A 128 -2.21 -3.26 -10.03
N PHE A 129 -2.54 -3.27 -8.75
CA PHE A 129 -1.95 -4.17 -7.77
C PHE A 129 -2.91 -4.46 -6.62
N THR A 130 -2.76 -5.64 -6.04
CA THR A 130 -3.52 -6.07 -4.88
C THR A 130 -2.71 -5.90 -3.60
N VAL A 131 -3.40 -5.57 -2.52
CA VAL A 131 -2.84 -5.51 -1.18
C VAL A 131 -3.77 -6.27 -0.23
N ASP A 132 -3.27 -7.30 0.44
CA ASP A 132 -4.05 -7.99 1.48
C ASP A 132 -4.33 -7.01 2.61
N VAL A 133 -5.60 -6.92 3.02
CA VAL A 133 -5.99 -5.91 4.01
C VAL A 133 -5.50 -6.30 5.40
N PHE A 134 -4.84 -5.36 6.07
CA PHE A 134 -4.36 -5.48 7.44
C PHE A 134 -4.86 -4.33 8.32
N HIS A 135 -4.64 -4.45 9.62
CA HIS A 135 -4.89 -3.38 10.59
C HIS A 135 -3.68 -3.17 11.48
N PHE A 136 -3.49 -1.95 11.96
CA PHE A 136 -2.46 -1.65 12.95
C PHE A 136 -2.94 -2.05 14.33
N ALA A 137 -2.30 -3.04 14.96
CA ALA A 137 -2.70 -3.60 16.26
C ALA A 137 -2.81 -2.54 17.39
N ASN A 138 -2.05 -1.45 17.31
CA ASN A 138 -2.06 -0.37 18.31
C ASN A 138 -2.82 0.89 17.87
N SER A 139 -3.67 0.79 16.84
CA SER A 139 -4.51 1.89 16.37
C SER A 139 -5.95 1.67 16.81
N SER A 140 -6.51 2.62 17.56
CA SER A 140 -7.93 2.61 17.95
C SER A 140 -8.89 2.88 16.79
N ARG A 141 -8.38 3.27 15.62
CA ARG A 141 -9.20 3.82 14.55
C ARG A 141 -9.69 2.79 13.54
N ASN A 142 -9.21 1.53 13.55
CA ASN A 142 -9.54 0.51 12.54
C ASN A 142 -9.46 1.03 11.09
N THR A 143 -8.62 2.03 10.84
CA THR A 143 -8.44 2.67 9.54
C THR A 143 -7.01 2.57 9.07
N VAL A 144 -6.84 2.39 7.77
CA VAL A 144 -5.55 2.43 7.08
C VAL A 144 -5.62 3.46 5.94
N TYR A 145 -4.59 4.28 5.81
CA TYR A 145 -4.36 5.18 4.70
C TYR A 145 -3.11 4.70 3.97
N ILE A 146 -3.17 4.63 2.65
CA ILE A 146 -2.05 4.21 1.81
C ILE A 146 -1.63 5.41 0.97
N THR A 147 -0.42 5.89 1.18
CA THR A 147 0.19 6.96 0.39
C THR A 147 1.23 6.35 -0.53
N CYS A 148 1.12 6.60 -1.82
CA CYS A 148 2.05 6.13 -2.84
C CYS A 148 2.71 7.30 -3.55
N HIS A 149 4.00 7.17 -3.79
CA HIS A 149 4.75 8.03 -4.69
C HIS A 149 4.68 7.44 -6.10
N LEU A 150 4.04 8.17 -7.01
CA LEU A 150 3.86 7.77 -8.40
C LEU A 150 4.82 8.57 -9.28
N LYS A 151 5.35 7.92 -10.32
CA LYS A 151 6.21 8.56 -11.32
C LYS A 151 5.94 8.04 -12.72
N VAL A 152 6.38 8.79 -13.72
CA VAL A 152 6.25 8.38 -15.13
C VAL A 152 7.58 8.37 -15.88
N ALA A 153 7.68 7.46 -16.84
CA ALA A 153 8.72 7.49 -17.88
C ALA A 153 8.08 7.45 -19.27
N PRO A 154 8.80 7.82 -20.35
CA PRO A 154 8.31 7.58 -21.72
C PRO A 154 7.94 6.12 -21.94
N ALA A 155 6.76 5.84 -22.51
CA ALA A 155 6.25 4.46 -22.62
C ALA A 155 7.05 3.54 -23.57
N ASN A 156 7.98 4.11 -24.35
CA ASN A 156 8.90 3.35 -25.20
C ASN A 156 10.26 3.10 -24.56
N GLN A 157 10.48 3.61 -23.33
CA GLN A 157 11.68 3.33 -22.57
C GLN A 157 11.63 1.88 -22.08
N ILE A 158 12.76 1.17 -22.19
CA ILE A 158 12.90 -0.18 -21.63
C ILE A 158 12.91 -0.05 -20.10
N PRO A 159 12.07 -0.81 -19.36
CA PRO A 159 12.10 -0.82 -17.90
C PRO A 159 13.49 -1.12 -17.35
N ASP A 160 13.85 -0.44 -16.27
CA ASP A 160 15.16 -0.54 -15.63
C ASP A 160 15.03 -0.73 -14.11
N LYS A 161 16.16 -0.80 -13.40
CA LYS A 161 16.16 -1.03 -11.95
C LYS A 161 15.50 0.11 -11.14
N LEU A 162 15.29 1.28 -11.73
CA LEU A 162 14.63 2.43 -11.11
C LEU A 162 13.18 2.60 -11.59
N ASN A 163 12.82 2.06 -12.76
CA ASN A 163 11.50 2.15 -13.38
C ASN A 163 10.98 0.75 -13.66
N LYS A 164 10.43 0.11 -12.63
CA LYS A 164 9.93 -1.27 -12.66
C LYS A 164 8.71 -1.45 -11.75
N ALA A 165 8.05 -2.59 -11.89
CA ALA A 165 7.01 -3.07 -10.99
C ALA A 165 7.25 -4.57 -10.77
N CYS A 166 7.75 -4.94 -9.60
CA CYS A 166 8.20 -6.30 -9.29
C CYS A 166 7.32 -6.90 -8.20
N SER A 167 6.84 -8.13 -8.44
CA SER A 167 6.11 -8.93 -7.44
C SER A 167 6.94 -10.14 -7.03
N PHE A 168 6.87 -10.51 -5.76
CA PHE A 168 7.50 -11.74 -5.29
C PHE A 168 6.56 -12.92 -5.47
N ASN A 169 7.00 -13.95 -6.19
CA ASN A 169 6.25 -15.19 -6.36
C ASN A 169 6.70 -16.21 -5.31
N LYS A 170 5.83 -16.50 -4.35
CA LYS A 170 6.10 -17.46 -3.26
C LYS A 170 6.30 -18.90 -3.76
N THR A 171 5.69 -19.28 -4.89
CA THR A 171 5.83 -20.63 -5.44
C THR A 171 7.21 -20.85 -6.05
N SER A 172 7.71 -19.87 -6.81
CA SER A 172 9.05 -19.93 -7.41
C SER A 172 10.16 -19.37 -6.53
N GLN A 173 9.80 -18.74 -5.40
CA GLN A 173 10.72 -18.05 -4.49
C GLN A 173 11.59 -17.01 -5.23
N SER A 174 10.97 -16.28 -6.17
CA SER A 174 11.69 -15.35 -7.04
C SER A 174 10.87 -14.09 -7.30
N TRP A 175 11.56 -12.99 -7.60
CA TRP A 175 10.92 -11.78 -8.10
C TRP A 175 10.60 -11.90 -9.59
N SER A 176 9.49 -11.30 -10.01
CA SER A 176 9.11 -11.19 -11.42
C SER A 176 8.59 -9.79 -11.73
N PRO A 177 9.05 -9.16 -12.82
CA PRO A 177 8.53 -7.88 -13.25
C PRO A 177 7.16 -8.02 -13.92
N VAL A 178 6.37 -6.96 -13.92
CA VAL A 178 5.19 -6.82 -14.79
C VAL A 178 5.60 -6.76 -16.25
N GLU A 179 6.72 -6.09 -16.53
CA GLU A 179 7.28 -5.87 -17.87
C GLU A 179 8.79 -5.60 -17.79
N GLY A 180 9.52 -5.95 -18.85
CA GLY A 180 10.99 -5.86 -18.90
C GLY A 180 11.67 -7.19 -18.57
N ASP A 181 13.00 -7.16 -18.52
CA ASP A 181 13.83 -8.33 -18.24
C ASP A 181 13.79 -8.71 -16.76
N ALA A 182 13.93 -10.01 -16.45
CA ALA A 182 13.76 -10.50 -15.09
C ALA A 182 14.81 -9.97 -14.10
N ASP A 183 16.01 -9.65 -14.58
CA ASP A 183 17.16 -9.19 -13.80
C ASP A 183 16.97 -7.77 -13.22
N ILE A 184 16.04 -6.98 -13.76
CA ILE A 184 15.72 -5.65 -13.20
C ILE A 184 15.16 -5.77 -11.78
N CYS A 185 14.59 -6.91 -11.42
CA CYS A 185 14.04 -7.17 -10.10
C CYS A 185 15.04 -7.80 -9.11
N ASP A 186 16.26 -8.16 -9.53
CA ASP A 186 17.23 -8.82 -8.65
C ASP A 186 17.60 -7.97 -7.43
N CYS A 187 17.64 -6.65 -7.61
CA CYS A 187 17.92 -5.70 -6.52
C CYS A 187 16.83 -5.67 -5.42
N CYS A 188 15.62 -6.15 -5.70
CA CYS A 188 14.54 -6.24 -4.72
C CYS A 188 14.87 -7.23 -3.59
N SER A 189 15.62 -8.29 -3.88
CA SER A 189 16.09 -9.25 -2.86
C SER A 189 17.01 -8.60 -1.81
N ASN A 190 17.75 -7.57 -2.22
CA ASN A 190 18.68 -6.85 -1.36
C ASN A 190 18.04 -5.62 -0.69
N GLY A 191 16.80 -5.27 -1.06
CA GLY A 191 16.11 -4.09 -0.55
C GLY A 191 16.77 -2.75 -0.91
N ASN A 192 17.58 -2.71 -1.97
CA ASN A 192 18.22 -1.48 -2.43
C ASN A 192 18.48 -1.52 -3.94
N CYS A 193 17.65 -0.79 -4.68
CA CYS A 193 17.79 -0.63 -6.13
C CYS A 193 18.45 0.69 -6.55
N SER A 194 18.89 1.52 -5.60
CA SER A 194 19.51 2.83 -5.88
C SER A 194 20.98 2.72 -6.33
N ASN A 195 21.67 1.63 -5.94
CA ASN A 195 23.10 1.44 -6.19
C ASN A 195 23.41 0.47 -7.34
N SER A 196 22.40 -0.10 -7.99
CA SER A 196 22.59 -1.18 -8.97
C SER A 196 22.90 -0.71 -10.39
N SER A 197 23.27 0.56 -10.57
CA SER A 197 23.82 1.10 -11.83
C SER A 197 25.26 0.66 -12.11
N SER A 198 25.83 -0.25 -11.29
CA SER A 198 27.21 -0.74 -11.44
C SER A 198 27.29 -2.28 -11.44
N SER A 199 26.87 -2.90 -12.54
CA SER A 199 27.48 -4.16 -12.99
C SER A 199 27.10 -4.40 -14.45
N GLU A 200 28.13 -4.35 -15.31
CA GLU A 200 28.16 -4.85 -16.70
C GLU A 200 27.43 -4.02 -17.78
N PHE A 201 28.00 -2.86 -18.11
CA PHE A 201 28.17 -2.52 -19.53
C PHE A 201 29.53 -1.83 -19.73
N GLU A 202 30.56 -2.63 -20.01
CA GLU A 202 31.79 -2.13 -20.60
C GLU A 202 31.50 -1.62 -22.01
N THR A 203 31.63 -0.30 -22.15
CA THR A 203 32.32 0.38 -23.26
C THR A 203 31.86 0.09 -24.69
N HIS A 204 30.92 0.92 -25.18
CA HIS A 204 31.09 1.58 -26.47
C HIS A 204 30.60 3.04 -26.38
N GLU A 205 31.56 3.94 -26.54
CA GLU A 205 31.53 5.43 -26.54
C GLU A 205 30.67 6.05 -27.68
N PRO A 206 30.39 7.37 -27.70
CA PRO A 206 29.67 8.18 -26.72
C PRO A 206 28.62 9.14 -27.36
N ALA A 207 27.79 9.72 -26.48
CA ALA A 207 27.29 11.11 -26.54
C ALA A 207 26.98 11.73 -27.92
N GLN A 208 25.73 11.66 -28.38
CA GLN A 208 25.24 12.67 -29.35
C GLN A 208 23.73 12.93 -29.42
N TRP A 209 22.92 12.47 -28.46
CA TRP A 209 21.46 12.66 -28.54
C TRP A 209 20.84 13.42 -27.35
N SER A 210 21.61 13.71 -26.31
CA SER A 210 21.17 14.53 -25.17
C SER A 210 21.10 16.03 -25.45
N THR A 211 21.58 16.52 -26.61
CA THR A 211 21.66 17.96 -26.91
C THR A 211 20.59 18.48 -27.88
N LEU A 212 19.64 17.65 -28.33
CA LEU A 212 18.56 18.09 -29.23
C LEU A 212 17.18 18.25 -28.58
N VAL A 213 17.03 17.92 -27.29
CA VAL A 213 15.78 18.13 -26.54
C VAL A 213 16.01 19.07 -25.34
N SER A 214 16.73 20.17 -25.57
CA SER A 214 16.83 21.24 -24.57
C SER A 214 16.73 22.61 -25.24
N ARG A 215 15.59 22.86 -25.87
CA ARG A 215 15.08 24.21 -26.06
C ARG A 215 13.58 24.20 -25.77
N ASN A 216 13.23 24.78 -24.63
CA ASN A 216 11.86 25.19 -24.26
C ASN A 216 10.92 24.13 -23.68
N ARG A 217 11.40 23.21 -22.82
CA ARG A 217 10.50 22.33 -22.06
C ARG A 217 10.06 23.06 -20.79
N ARG A 218 8.76 23.33 -20.68
CA ARG A 218 8.09 23.59 -19.40
C ARG A 218 8.51 22.49 -18.44
N HIS A 219 8.88 22.83 -17.20
CA HIS A 219 9.09 21.81 -16.18
C HIS A 219 7.73 21.15 -15.94
N VAL A 220 7.58 19.92 -16.44
CA VAL A 220 6.45 19.05 -16.12
C VAL A 220 6.85 18.29 -14.86
N THR A 221 6.03 18.34 -13.82
CA THR A 221 6.21 17.45 -12.66
C THR A 221 5.83 16.04 -13.08
N ASP A 222 6.81 15.16 -13.19
CA ASP A 222 6.73 13.77 -13.60
C ASP A 222 6.46 12.81 -12.44
N GLU A 223 6.40 13.33 -11.20
CA GLU A 223 6.18 12.53 -9.99
C GLU A 223 5.20 13.23 -9.03
N ALA A 224 4.46 12.45 -8.23
CA ALA A 224 3.54 12.97 -7.21
C ALA A 224 3.18 11.93 -6.14
N ASP A 225 2.97 12.39 -4.91
CA ASP A 225 2.35 11.60 -3.84
C ASP A 225 0.82 11.63 -3.93
N VAL A 226 0.20 10.47 -3.84
CA VAL A 226 -1.25 10.30 -3.80
C VAL A 226 -1.65 9.39 -2.64
N THR A 227 -2.76 9.70 -1.98
CA THR A 227 -3.23 8.93 -0.82
C THR A 227 -4.63 8.39 -1.07
N VAL A 228 -4.83 7.10 -0.80
CA VAL A 228 -6.15 6.46 -0.73
C VAL A 228 -6.46 6.09 0.71
N GLY A 229 -7.69 6.36 1.15
CA GLY A 229 -8.15 6.03 2.49
C GLY A 229 -9.24 6.97 3.01
N PRO A 230 -9.86 6.64 4.15
CA PRO A 230 -9.55 5.48 4.99
C PRO A 230 -10.08 4.16 4.41
N LEU A 231 -9.24 3.14 4.36
CA LEU A 231 -9.67 1.73 4.31
C LEU A 231 -10.12 1.36 5.72
N ILE A 232 -11.39 0.98 5.89
CA ILE A 232 -12.04 0.73 7.17
C ILE A 232 -12.12 -0.77 7.39
N PHE A 233 -11.45 -1.25 8.44
CA PHE A 233 -11.48 -2.66 8.81
C PHE A 233 -12.67 -2.95 9.72
N LEU A 234 -13.61 -3.74 9.21
CA LEU A 234 -14.72 -4.31 9.97
C LEU A 234 -14.23 -5.58 10.66
N GLY A 235 -13.42 -5.39 11.70
CA GLY A 235 -13.21 -6.41 12.73
C GLY A 235 -14.53 -6.67 13.44
N LYS A 236 -14.76 -7.93 13.87
CA LYS A 236 -15.91 -8.31 14.68
C LYS A 236 -16.14 -7.21 15.70
N ALA A 237 -17.31 -6.56 15.65
CA ALA A 237 -17.74 -5.70 16.73
C ALA A 237 -17.37 -6.47 18.00
N ASN A 238 -16.57 -5.88 18.89
CA ASN A 238 -16.61 -6.37 20.25
C ASN A 238 -18.09 -6.53 20.56
N ASP A 239 -18.48 -7.68 21.09
CA ASP A 239 -19.78 -7.86 21.70
C ASP A 239 -19.89 -6.80 22.81
N GLN A 240 -20.19 -5.56 22.44
CA GLN A 240 -21.02 -4.64 23.16
C GLN A 240 -22.46 -5.02 22.77
N ALA A 241 -22.77 -6.30 22.89
CA ALA A 241 -24.05 -6.67 23.45
C ALA A 241 -24.13 -5.87 24.75
N VAL A 242 -25.15 -5.02 24.80
CA VAL A 242 -25.61 -4.33 25.98
C VAL A 242 -25.77 -5.36 27.10
N GLU A 243 -24.72 -5.60 27.89
CA GLU A 243 -24.91 -6.07 29.25
C GLU A 243 -25.24 -4.83 30.06
N GLY A 244 -26.54 -4.55 30.11
CA GLY A 244 -27.10 -3.76 31.19
C GLY A 244 -26.61 -4.34 32.53
N TRP A 245 -26.40 -3.44 33.50
CA TRP A 245 -26.10 -3.77 34.88
C TRP A 245 -26.76 -5.08 35.35
N THR A 246 -25.95 -6.14 35.47
CA THR A 246 -26.20 -7.18 36.47
C THR A 246 -24.92 -7.36 37.28
N SER A 247 -24.99 -6.81 38.48
CA SER A 247 -24.18 -7.03 39.67
C SER A 247 -23.35 -8.32 39.67
N SER A 248 -22.09 -8.18 40.09
CA SER A 248 -21.05 -9.19 40.29
C SER A 248 -21.35 -10.23 41.41
N ALA A 249 -22.55 -10.81 41.44
CA ALA A 249 -22.99 -11.68 42.54
C ALA A 249 -23.27 -13.14 42.14
N GLN A 250 -23.00 -13.56 40.90
CA GLN A 250 -23.42 -14.90 40.43
C GLN A 250 -22.32 -15.94 40.22
N THR A 251 -21.03 -15.60 40.33
CA THR A 251 -19.95 -16.59 40.22
C THR A 251 -19.64 -17.34 41.52
N SER A 252 -20.20 -16.94 42.67
CA SER A 252 -20.01 -17.65 43.94
C SER A 252 -21.04 -18.75 44.22
N VAL A 253 -22.21 -18.72 43.56
CA VAL A 253 -23.32 -19.66 43.88
C VAL A 253 -23.14 -21.01 43.18
N ALA A 254 -22.54 -21.04 41.98
CA ALA A 254 -22.33 -22.27 41.22
C ALA A 254 -21.29 -23.22 41.85
N LEU A 255 -20.23 -22.67 42.46
CA LEU A 255 -19.22 -23.47 43.18
C LEU A 255 -19.73 -23.98 44.53
N GLY A 256 -20.59 -23.22 45.22
CA GLY A 256 -21.20 -23.64 46.49
C GLY A 256 -22.22 -24.77 46.34
N LEU A 257 -23.01 -24.77 45.27
CA LEU A 257 -23.99 -25.83 44.98
C LEU A 257 -23.32 -27.14 44.50
N GLY A 258 -22.19 -27.04 43.81
CA GLY A 258 -21.39 -28.21 43.40
C GLY A 258 -20.83 -29.00 44.59
N LEU A 259 -20.30 -28.31 45.60
CA LEU A 259 -19.70 -28.98 46.76
C LEU A 259 -20.75 -29.58 47.71
N ALA A 260 -21.91 -28.94 47.86
CA ALA A 260 -22.99 -29.45 48.70
C ALA A 260 -23.57 -30.77 48.15
N THR A 261 -23.78 -30.87 46.83
CA THR A 261 -24.31 -32.09 46.20
C THR A 261 -23.37 -33.29 46.33
N VAL A 262 -22.06 -33.08 46.24
CA VAL A 262 -21.05 -34.13 46.43
C VAL A 262 -21.01 -34.61 47.90
N ALA A 263 -21.13 -33.70 48.86
CA ALA A 263 -21.19 -34.04 50.29
C ALA A 263 -22.47 -34.83 50.66
N PHE A 264 -23.62 -34.46 50.09
CA PHE A 264 -24.87 -35.21 50.32
C PHE A 264 -24.84 -36.62 49.71
N LEU A 265 -24.28 -36.79 48.50
CA LEU A 265 -24.20 -38.10 47.86
C LEU A 265 -23.25 -39.05 48.58
N THR A 266 -22.14 -38.54 49.14
CA THR A 266 -21.21 -39.35 49.94
C THR A 266 -21.81 -39.77 51.28
N LEU A 267 -22.52 -38.88 51.99
CA LEU A 267 -23.24 -39.23 53.21
C LEU A 267 -24.36 -40.26 52.96
N ALA A 268 -25.12 -40.11 51.87
CA ALA A 268 -26.18 -41.06 51.51
C ALA A 268 -25.60 -42.46 51.22
N ALA A 269 -24.46 -42.55 50.53
CA ALA A 269 -23.79 -43.82 50.26
C ALA A 269 -23.28 -44.49 51.55
N ILE A 270 -22.75 -43.71 52.50
CA ILE A 270 -22.31 -44.23 53.82
C ILE A 270 -23.51 -44.75 54.61
N VAL A 271 -24.62 -44.01 54.67
CA VAL A 271 -25.84 -44.45 55.37
C VAL A 271 -26.43 -45.71 54.73
N LEU A 272 -26.47 -45.80 53.39
CA LEU A 272 -26.92 -47.02 52.69
C LEU A 272 -25.97 -48.22 52.93
N GLY A 273 -24.66 -47.97 53.05
CA GLY A 273 -23.69 -49.00 53.42
C GLY A 273 -23.87 -49.50 54.86
N VAL A 274 -24.09 -48.59 55.81
CA VAL A 274 -24.29 -48.92 57.22
C VAL A 274 -25.63 -49.63 57.45
N THR A 275 -26.72 -49.16 56.81
CA THR A 275 -28.03 -49.82 56.89
C THR A 275 -28.02 -51.21 56.26
N ARG A 276 -27.31 -51.43 55.14
CA ARG A 276 -27.07 -52.78 54.60
C ARG A 276 -26.29 -53.65 55.57
N MET A 277 -25.23 -53.12 56.20
CA MET A 277 -24.45 -53.85 57.21
C MET A 277 -25.28 -54.21 58.45
N CYS A 278 -26.13 -53.30 58.94
CA CYS A 278 -27.06 -53.58 60.04
C CYS A 278 -28.13 -54.60 59.67
N HIS A 279 -28.63 -54.61 58.41
CA HIS A 279 -29.56 -55.63 57.94
C HIS A 279 -28.91 -57.02 57.87
N THR A 280 -27.66 -57.15 57.43
CA THR A 280 -26.95 -58.45 57.46
C THR A 280 -26.60 -58.91 58.88
N SER A 281 -26.38 -57.99 59.82
CA SER A 281 -26.08 -58.35 61.21
C SER A 281 -27.32 -58.74 62.03
N SER A 282 -28.54 -58.45 61.53
CA SER A 282 -29.81 -58.76 62.22
C SER A 282 -30.35 -60.17 61.92
N TYR A 283 -29.73 -60.92 60.99
CA TYR A 283 -30.18 -62.27 60.60
C TYR A 283 -29.39 -63.41 61.26
N LEU A 284 -28.46 -63.11 62.17
CA LEU A 284 -27.76 -64.11 62.98
C LEU A 284 -28.14 -63.92 64.45
N VAL A 285 -28.62 -65.00 65.08
CA VAL A 285 -29.17 -65.15 66.45
C VAL A 285 -30.69 -64.87 66.51
N SER A 286 -31.59 -65.87 66.54
CA SER A 286 -31.72 -66.87 67.62
C SER A 286 -32.73 -68.01 67.31
N LEU A 287 -32.36 -69.22 67.80
CA LEU A 287 -33.01 -70.56 67.95
C LEU A 287 -34.44 -70.56 68.58
N PRO A 288 -35.22 -71.68 68.71
CA PRO A 288 -34.87 -73.07 69.12
C PRO A 288 -35.53 -74.16 68.21
N GLN A 289 -35.41 -75.49 68.35
CA GLN A 289 -35.14 -76.43 69.45
C GLN A 289 -34.66 -77.76 68.86
#